data_AF-A0A7K7F2T5-F1
#
_entry.id   AF-A0A7K7F2T5-F1
#
_cell.length_a   1.000
_cell.length_b   1.000
_cell.length_c   1.000
_cell.angle_alpha   90.00
_cell.angle_beta   90.00
_cell.angle_gamma   90.00
#
_symmetry.space_group_name_H-M   'P 1'
#
loop_
_entity.id
_entity.type
_entity.pdbx_description
1 polymer ?
#
loop_
_entity_poly.entity_id
_entity_poly.type
_entity_poly.pdbx_seq_one_letter_code
_entity_poly.pdbx_strand_id
1 'polypeptide(L)' 'GSAVSAKFLVHAYGKHVFTCKIDCAYRTKLICGIEIESGNPPDEPRNVSCIQYGTDGHPNCSWDKGRLTYISTTYVIQ' A
#
# COMPACT_ATOMS: atom_id res chain seq x y z
N GLY A 1 10.34 -13.44 30.30
CA GLY A 1 9.33 -12.43 29.91
C GLY A 1 8.32 -13.11 29.01
N SER A 2 7.02 -12.85 29.20
CA SER A 2 5.95 -13.36 28.34
C SER A 2 5.92 -12.61 27.00
N ALA A 3 5.83 -13.33 25.89
CA ALA A 3 5.69 -12.76 24.56
C ALA A 3 4.21 -12.54 24.22
N VAL A 4 3.89 -11.41 23.58
CA VAL A 4 2.53 -11.09 23.09
C VAL A 4 2.59 -10.99 21.58
N SER A 5 1.58 -11.51 20.88
CA SER A 5 1.48 -11.42 19.42
C SER A 5 0.05 -11.12 18.99
N ALA A 6 -0.09 -10.35 17.92
CA ALA A 6 -1.34 -10.10 17.23
C ALA A 6 -1.18 -10.53 15.77
N LYS A 7 -2.25 -11.07 15.17
CA LYS A 7 -2.27 -11.54 13.78
C LYS A 7 -3.41 -10.84 13.03
N PHE A 8 -3.21 -10.63 11.73
CA PHE A 8 -4.24 -10.13 10.83
C PHE A 8 -4.22 -10.96 9.53
N LEU A 9 -5.32 -10.95 8.80
CA LEU A 9 -5.42 -11.62 7.52
C LEU A 9 -4.66 -10.80 6.46
N VAL A 10 -3.86 -11.47 5.62
CA VAL A 10 -3.11 -10.81 4.55
C VAL A 10 -4.03 -10.08 3.56
N HIS A 11 -5.28 -10.53 3.39
CA HIS A 11 -6.27 -9.88 2.53
C HIS A 11 -7.09 -8.78 3.23
N ALA A 12 -6.79 -8.46 4.49
CA ALA A 12 -7.30 -7.24 5.11
C ALA A 12 -6.50 -6.06 4.54
N TYR A 13 -6.87 -5.59 3.35
CA TYR A 13 -6.12 -4.53 2.67
C TYR A 13 -6.24 -3.17 3.37
N GLY A 14 -5.30 -2.27 3.07
CA GLY A 14 -5.22 -0.93 3.60
C GLY A 14 -4.42 -0.83 4.90
N LYS A 15 -4.65 0.27 5.63
CA LYS A 15 -3.88 0.68 6.80
C LYS A 15 -4.42 0.06 8.09
N HIS A 16 -3.54 -0.59 8.85
CA HIS A 16 -3.83 -1.19 10.16
C HIS A 16 -2.91 -0.60 11.22
N VAL A 17 -3.47 -0.35 12.41
CA VAL A 17 -2.72 0.21 13.53
C VAL A 17 -2.67 -0.78 14.67
N PHE A 18 -1.46 -1.19 15.05
CA PHE A 18 -1.22 -2.05 16.20
C PHE A 18 -0.60 -1.24 17.31
N THR A 19 -1.11 -1.37 18.53
CA THR A 19 -0.61 -0.63 19.69
C THR A 19 -0.15 -1.57 20.78
N CYS A 20 1.03 -1.30 21.33
CA CYS A 20 1.56 -1.96 22.52
C CYS A 20 1.20 -1.12 23.74
N LYS A 21 0.50 -1.74 24.69
CA LYS A 21 0.07 -1.11 25.93
C LYS A 21 0.55 -1.94 27.11
N ILE A 22 0.96 -1.27 28.17
CA ILE A 22 1.15 -1.90 29.48
C ILE A 22 -0.12 -1.72 30.30
N ASP A 23 -0.57 -2.80 30.92
CA ASP A 23 -1.70 -2.77 31.85
C ASP A 23 -1.17 -2.64 33.28
N CYS A 24 -1.46 -1.52 33.92
CA CYS A 24 -1.06 -1.23 35.29
C CYS A 24 -2.32 -1.08 36.16
N ALA A 25 -2.83 -2.22 36.65
CA ALA A 25 -3.99 -2.36 37.54
C ALA A 25 -5.30 -1.74 37.03
N TYR A 26 -5.41 -0.41 37.07
CA TYR A 26 -6.60 0.37 36.71
C TYR A 26 -6.32 1.40 35.59
N ARG A 27 -5.12 1.38 35.01
CA ARG A 27 -4.75 2.25 33.88
C ARG A 27 -3.93 1.50 32.85
N THR A 28 -4.37 1.56 31.60
CA THR A 28 -3.56 1.17 30.45
C THR A 28 -2.72 2.35 29.98
N LYS A 29 -1.40 2.15 29.81
CA LYS A 29 -0.51 3.16 29.23
C LYS A 29 -0.01 2.69 27.87
N LEU A 30 -0.14 3.54 26.86
CA LEU A 30 0.45 3.31 25.53
C LEU A 30 1.97 3.39 25.64
N ILE A 31 2.66 2.36 25.16
CA ILE A 31 4.12 2.31 25.08
C ILE A 31 4.56 2.72 23.67
N CYS A 32 4.03 2.04 22.66
CA CYS A 32 4.33 2.30 21.26
C CYS A 32 3.21 1.77 20.35
N GLY A 33 3.34 2.00 19.05
CA GLY A 33 2.51 1.37 18.05
C GLY A 33 3.27 1.25 16.73
N ILE A 34 2.72 0.43 15.85
CA ILE A 34 3.19 0.26 14.49
C ILE A 34 2.01 0.35 13.54
N GLU A 35 2.24 0.95 12.39
CA GLU A 35 1.32 0.97 11.29
C GLU A 35 1.77 -0.04 10.23
N ILE A 36 0.84 -0.85 9.76
CA ILE A 36 1.08 -1.83 8.72
C ILE A 36 0.08 -1.56 7.60
N GLU A 37 0.60 -1.29 6.40
CA GLU A 37 -0.21 -1.18 5.20
C GLU A 37 -0.12 -2.48 4.40
N SER A 38 -1.27 -3.04 4.04
CA SER A 38 -1.37 -4.31 3.33
C SER A 38 -2.00 -4.11 1.96
N GLY A 39 -1.36 -4.66 0.93
CA GLY A 39 -1.83 -4.61 -0.45
C GLY A 39 -1.21 -5.70 -1.29
N ASN A 40 -1.55 -5.68 -2.58
CA ASN A 40 -1.01 -6.57 -3.59
C ASN A 40 0.11 -5.87 -4.36
N PRO A 41 1.16 -6.61 -4.77
CA PRO A 41 2.13 -6.06 -5.71
C PRO A 41 1.44 -5.74 -7.05
N PRO A 42 1.88 -4.67 -7.74
CA PRO A 42 1.34 -4.29 -9.05
C PRO A 42 1.59 -5.39 -10.08
N ASP A 43 0.67 -5.50 -11.04
CA ASP A 43 0.87 -6.32 -12.23
C ASP A 43 1.73 -5.55 -13.26
N GLU A 44 2.31 -6.28 -14.20
CA GLU A 44 2.95 -5.66 -15.36
C GLU A 44 1.91 -4.85 -16.16
N PRO A 45 2.18 -3.56 -16.48
CA PRO A 45 1.29 -2.76 -17.30
C PRO A 45 1.08 -3.39 -18.68
N ARG A 46 -0.17 -3.41 -19.15
CA ARG A 46 -0.52 -3.99 -20.46
C ARG A 46 -1.14 -2.94 -21.37
N ASN A 47 -1.21 -3.24 -22.67
CA ASN A 47 -1.82 -2.37 -23.67
C ASN A 47 -1.24 -0.95 -23.67
N VAL A 48 0.09 -0.86 -23.56
CA VAL A 48 0.81 0.42 -23.59
C VAL A 48 0.67 1.02 -24.98
N SER A 49 0.10 2.22 -25.06
CA SER A 49 -0.05 2.97 -26.30
C SER A 49 0.41 4.41 -26.07
N CYS A 50 1.24 4.92 -26.96
CA CYS A 50 1.71 6.29 -26.92
C CYS A 50 1.26 7.00 -28.20
N ILE A 51 0.59 8.14 -28.04
CA ILE A 51 0.08 8.94 -29.15
C ILE A 51 0.66 10.34 -29.03
N GLN A 52 1.24 10.82 -30.13
CA GLN A 52 1.70 12.19 -30.28
C GLN A 52 0.74 12.94 -31.21
N TYR A 53 0.16 14.03 -30.72
CA TYR A 53 -0.72 14.87 -31.52
C TYR A 53 0.08 16.02 -32.13
N GLY A 54 0.23 16.02 -33.46
CA GLY A 54 1.05 16.98 -34.17
C GLY A 54 2.55 16.74 -34.00
N THR A 55 3.37 17.47 -34.76
CA THR A 55 4.83 17.29 -34.80
C THR A 55 5.55 17.72 -33.52
N ASP A 56 5.02 18.71 -32.81
CA ASP A 56 5.66 19.28 -31.61
C ASP A 56 4.90 18.94 -30.31
N GLY A 57 3.86 18.10 -30.39
CA GLY A 57 3.11 17.66 -29.22
C GLY A 57 3.93 16.75 -28.31
N HIS A 58 3.72 16.81 -27.00
CA HIS A 58 4.29 15.81 -26.08
C HIS A 58 3.57 14.46 -26.26
N PRO A 59 4.30 13.33 -26.28
CA PRO A 59 3.68 12.02 -26.35
C PRO A 59 2.85 11.78 -25.08
N ASN A 60 1.60 11.37 -25.26
CA ASN A 60 0.75 10.94 -24.16
C ASN A 60 0.63 9.41 -24.23
N CYS A 61 1.06 8.75 -23.15
CA CYS A 61 1.01 7.30 -23.05
C CYS A 61 -0.09 6.86 -22.09
N SER A 62 -0.84 5.84 -22.49
CA SER A 62 -1.84 5.16 -21.67
C SER A 62 -1.53 3.67 -21.59
N TRP A 63 -2.00 3.04 -20.52
CA TRP A 63 -1.83 1.60 -20.27
C TRP A 63 -2.89 1.11 -19.29
N ASP A 64 -3.12 -0.19 -19.32
CA ASP A 64 -3.92 -0.89 -18.33
C ASP A 64 -3.06 -1.19 -17.10
N LYS A 65 -3.52 -0.76 -15.93
CA LYS A 65 -2.81 -0.91 -14.65
C LYS A 65 -2.86 -2.33 -14.08
N GLY A 66 -3.71 -3.20 -14.61
CA GLY A 66 -3.97 -4.53 -14.05
C GLY A 66 -4.85 -4.48 -12.80
N ARG A 67 -4.64 -5.42 -11.87
CA ARG A 67 -5.46 -5.52 -10.63
C ARG A 67 -5.20 -4.36 -9.66
N LEU A 68 -6.14 -4.16 -8.74
CA LEU A 68 -5.97 -3.20 -7.64
C LEU A 68 -4.86 -3.66 -6.67
N THR A 69 -3.96 -2.72 -6.35
CA THR A 69 -2.86 -2.93 -5.41
C THR A 69 -3.22 -2.62 -3.97
N TYR A 70 -4.20 -1.75 -3.70
CA TYR A 70 -4.59 -1.30 -2.35
C TYR A 70 -3.47 -0.63 -1.53
N ILE A 71 -2.35 -0.31 -2.18
CA ILE A 71 -1.20 0.42 -1.64
C ILE A 71 -0.79 1.49 -2.65
N SER A 72 -0.12 2.55 -2.18
CA SER A 72 0.41 3.59 -3.07
C SER A 72 1.33 2.97 -4.14
N THR A 73 1.02 3.22 -5.42
CA THR A 73 1.71 2.63 -6.57
C THR A 73 2.04 3.72 -7.58
N THR A 74 3.31 3.86 -7.90
CA THR A 74 3.82 4.86 -8.85
C THR A 74 4.12 4.21 -10.20
N TYR A 75 3.76 4.88 -11.28
CA TYR A 75 4.05 4.45 -12.65
C TYR A 75 4.95 5.51 -13.31
N VAL A 76 5.98 5.05 -14.03
CA VAL A 76 6.98 5.92 -14.68
C VAL A 76 7.11 5.49 -16.13
N ILE A 77 7.15 6.48 -17.03
CA ILE A 77 7.49 6.30 -18.46
C ILE A 77 8.98 6.67 -18.57
N GLN A 78 9.80 5.78 -19.15
CA GLN A 78 11.24 5.99 -19.36
C GLN A 78 11.56 6.13 -20.84
#